data_AF-A0A453QLT8-F1
#
_entry.id   AF-A0A453QLT8-F1
#
_cell.length_a   1.000
_cell.length_b   1.000
_cell.length_c   1.000
_cell.angle_alpha   90.00
_cell.angle_beta   90.00
_cell.angle_gamma   90.00
#
_symmetry.space_group_name_H-M   'P 1'
#
loop_
_entity.id
_entity.type
_entity.pdbx_description
1 polymer ?
#
loop_
_entity_poly.entity_id
_entity_poly.type
_entity_poly.pdbx_seq_one_letter_code
_entity_poly.pdbx_strand_id
1 'polypeptide(L)'
;FIGNVHGDEPVGREVLMQLAYWLCDNYLKDPLATLIVENTHLHILPSMNPDGFALRRRGNANNVDLNRDFPDQFFPNNDDIKQRQPETRAIMNWIKQEHFTASASLHGGALVANYPWDGSRDTRKQYYGCPDDKAFRYMASMYSQSHYNMSLSKEFEGGITNGALWYPIYGGMQDWNYIHGGCFELTLEISDVKWPKASELLVIWKQNKMSMLNLVASLVKTGVHGRIFAADTGRPIPGSLMVKGIDSKINASGTFGDYHRIIAPG
;
A
#
# COMPACT_ATOMS: atom_id res chain seq x y z
N PHE A 1 2.58 -5.53 2.44
CA PHE A 1 2.69 -4.47 3.46
C PHE A 1 4.13 -4.08 3.66
N ILE A 2 4.40 -2.78 3.82
CA ILE A 2 5.73 -2.23 4.08
C ILE A 2 5.64 -1.30 5.29
N GLY A 3 6.55 -1.39 6.25
CA GLY A 3 6.60 -0.53 7.42
C GLY A 3 7.89 0.28 7.48
N ASN A 4 7.86 1.36 8.26
CA ASN A 4 9.05 2.09 8.69
C ASN A 4 9.92 2.52 7.49
N VAL A 5 9.27 3.11 6.48
CA VAL A 5 9.90 3.83 5.36
C VAL A 5 10.63 5.06 5.90
N HIS A 6 9.99 5.78 6.83
CA HIS A 6 10.68 6.75 7.67
C HIS A 6 11.15 6.08 8.95
N GLY A 7 12.44 6.21 9.25
CA GLY A 7 13.06 5.52 10.37
C GLY A 7 12.50 5.94 11.74
N ASP A 8 12.02 7.19 11.87
CA ASP A 8 11.41 7.74 13.08
C ASP A 8 9.91 7.41 13.27
N GLU A 9 9.35 6.58 12.39
CA GLU A 9 7.95 6.11 12.44
C GLU A 9 7.91 4.58 12.65
N PRO A 10 8.37 4.05 13.81
CA PRO A 10 8.56 2.61 14.03
C PRO A 10 7.28 1.81 14.28
N VAL A 11 6.13 2.45 14.47
CA VAL A 11 4.89 1.75 14.83
C VAL A 11 4.53 0.70 13.77
N GLY A 12 4.64 1.04 12.48
CA GLY A 12 4.39 0.12 11.37
C GLY A 12 5.29 -1.12 11.42
N ARG A 13 6.56 -0.97 11.81
CA ARG A 13 7.50 -2.09 11.98
C ARG A 13 7.00 -3.10 13.00
N GLU A 14 6.62 -2.63 14.17
CA GLU A 14 6.17 -3.50 15.26
C GLU A 14 4.82 -4.14 14.98
N VAL A 15 3.87 -3.37 14.43
CA VAL A 15 2.52 -3.84 14.08
C VAL A 15 2.57 -4.91 12.97
N LEU A 16 3.47 -4.79 12.00
CA LEU A 16 3.66 -5.81 10.96
C LEU A 16 4.28 -7.11 11.51
N MET A 17 5.19 -7.03 12.49
CA MET A 17 5.68 -8.22 13.18
C MET A 17 4.53 -8.93 13.93
N GLN A 18 3.67 -8.16 14.61
CA GLN A 18 2.49 -8.72 15.29
C GLN A 18 1.49 -9.35 14.30
N LEU A 19 1.31 -8.77 13.11
CA LEU A 19 0.48 -9.35 12.06
C LEU A 19 1.00 -10.72 11.62
N ALA A 20 2.32 -10.83 11.39
CA ALA A 20 2.95 -12.08 11.01
C ALA A 20 2.75 -13.16 12.08
N TYR A 21 3.03 -12.84 13.36
CA TYR A 21 2.79 -13.79 14.46
C TYR A 21 1.33 -14.20 14.57
N TRP A 22 0.40 -13.24 14.49
CA TRP A 22 -1.02 -13.54 14.60
C TRP A 22 -1.50 -14.46 13.49
N LEU A 23 -1.08 -14.24 12.24
CA LEU A 23 -1.44 -15.12 11.12
C LEU A 23 -0.89 -16.53 11.31
N CYS A 24 0.38 -16.67 11.71
CA CYS A 24 0.98 -17.98 11.96
C CYS A 24 0.30 -18.72 13.11
N ASP A 25 0.01 -18.03 14.23
CA ASP A 25 -0.57 -18.65 15.42
C ASP A 25 -2.03 -19.05 15.22
N ASN A 26 -2.74 -18.38 14.31
CA ASN A 26 -4.18 -18.56 14.08
C ASN A 26 -4.51 -19.29 12.78
N TYR A 27 -3.52 -19.65 11.96
CA TYR A 27 -3.74 -20.47 10.78
C TYR A 27 -4.40 -21.80 11.18
N LEU A 28 -5.47 -22.17 10.46
CA LEU A 28 -6.35 -23.33 10.74
C LEU A 28 -7.16 -23.25 12.05
N LYS A 29 -7.09 -22.13 12.79
CA LYS A 29 -7.87 -21.90 14.03
C LYS A 29 -8.89 -20.78 13.86
N ASP A 30 -8.51 -19.72 13.15
CA ASP A 30 -9.36 -18.58 12.85
C ASP A 30 -9.74 -18.60 11.36
N PRO A 31 -11.05 -18.53 11.01
CA PRO A 31 -11.48 -18.57 9.61
C PRO A 31 -10.91 -17.46 8.72
N LEU A 32 -10.68 -16.26 9.28
CA LEU A 32 -10.11 -15.13 8.53
C LEU A 32 -8.62 -15.34 8.28
N ALA A 33 -7.88 -15.84 9.27
CA ALA A 33 -6.48 -16.23 9.08
C ALA A 33 -6.35 -17.32 8.01
N THR A 34 -7.15 -18.38 8.07
CA THR A 34 -7.16 -19.45 7.07
C THR A 34 -7.47 -18.92 5.67
N LEU A 35 -8.50 -18.09 5.53
CA LEU A 35 -8.84 -17.47 4.25
C LEU A 35 -7.66 -16.71 3.65
N ILE A 36 -6.98 -15.89 4.45
CA ILE A 36 -5.85 -15.08 4.00
C ILE A 36 -4.67 -15.98 3.60
N VAL A 37 -4.27 -16.91 4.47
CA VAL A 37 -3.08 -17.75 4.25
C VAL A 37 -3.26 -18.68 3.05
N GLU A 38 -4.46 -19.20 2.79
CA GLU A 38 -4.71 -20.12 1.68
C GLU A 38 -4.91 -19.42 0.33
N ASN A 39 -5.36 -18.16 0.32
CA ASN A 39 -5.80 -17.49 -0.92
C ASN A 39 -4.96 -16.26 -1.29
N THR A 40 -4.00 -15.87 -0.46
CA THR A 40 -3.15 -14.70 -0.70
C THR A 40 -1.69 -15.02 -0.45
N HIS A 41 -0.83 -14.72 -1.43
CA HIS A 41 0.62 -14.68 -1.20
C HIS A 41 0.98 -13.34 -0.53
N LEU A 42 0.93 -13.31 0.81
CA LEU A 42 1.12 -12.09 1.58
C LEU A 42 2.60 -11.84 1.90
N HIS A 43 3.15 -10.76 1.37
CA HIS A 43 4.49 -10.29 1.73
C HIS A 43 4.43 -9.19 2.80
N ILE A 44 5.30 -9.31 3.81
CA ILE A 44 5.42 -8.37 4.92
C ILE A 44 6.89 -7.91 5.02
N LEU A 45 7.13 -6.61 4.85
CA LEU A 45 8.42 -5.96 5.06
C LEU A 45 8.32 -5.02 6.27
N PRO A 46 8.74 -5.45 7.48
CA PRO A 46 8.59 -4.63 8.68
C PRO A 46 9.34 -3.29 8.64
N SER A 47 10.54 -3.26 8.05
CA SER A 47 11.37 -2.05 8.00
C SER A 47 12.06 -1.91 6.66
N MET A 48 11.65 -0.90 5.89
CA MET A 48 12.34 -0.47 4.68
C MET A 48 13.57 0.38 5.00
N ASN A 49 13.57 1.13 6.10
CA ASN A 49 14.65 2.02 6.51
C ASN A 49 15.23 1.64 7.89
N PRO A 50 15.94 0.50 8.00
CA PRO A 50 16.51 0.05 9.27
C PRO A 50 17.60 1.00 9.80
N ASP A 51 18.34 1.68 8.92
CA ASP A 51 19.40 2.63 9.30
C ASP A 51 18.82 3.90 9.92
N GLY A 52 17.76 4.45 9.32
CA GLY A 52 17.01 5.58 9.88
C GLY A 52 16.42 5.24 11.24
N PHE A 53 15.88 4.02 11.41
CA PHE A 53 15.38 3.55 12.71
C PHE A 53 16.49 3.46 13.76
N ALA A 54 17.63 2.85 13.43
CA ALA A 54 18.77 2.75 14.34
C ALA A 54 19.27 4.12 14.80
N LEU A 55 19.20 5.12 13.90
CA LEU A 55 19.59 6.50 14.16
C LEU A 55 18.44 7.39 14.68
N ARG A 56 17.24 6.83 14.85
CA ARG A 56 16.01 7.54 15.26
C ARG A 56 15.73 8.79 14.42
N ARG A 57 15.83 8.66 13.10
CA ARG A 57 15.58 9.76 12.16
C ARG A 57 14.73 9.31 10.98
N ARG A 58 14.10 10.28 10.34
CA ARG A 58 13.25 10.08 9.17
C ARG A 58 14.00 9.48 7.97
N GLY A 59 15.08 10.14 7.54
CA GLY A 59 15.83 9.75 6.35
C GLY A 59 16.68 8.49 6.54
N ASN A 60 17.19 7.94 5.44
CA ASN A 60 18.08 6.78 5.46
C ASN A 60 19.50 7.09 5.98
N ALA A 61 20.48 6.19 5.79
CA ALA A 61 21.88 6.40 6.15
C ALA A 61 22.50 7.70 5.56
N ASN A 62 22.06 8.10 4.37
CA ASN A 62 22.49 9.31 3.68
C ASN A 62 21.62 10.54 3.99
N ASN A 63 20.70 10.43 4.95
CA ASN A 63 19.75 11.47 5.32
C ASN A 63 18.80 11.89 4.18
N VAL A 64 18.51 10.98 3.25
CA VAL A 64 17.54 11.18 2.18
C VAL A 64 16.17 10.67 2.62
N ASP A 65 15.11 11.42 2.32
CA ASP A 65 13.73 10.97 2.51
C ASP A 65 13.36 9.96 1.41
N LEU A 66 13.23 8.69 1.78
CA LEU A 66 12.92 7.62 0.85
C LEU A 66 11.55 7.78 0.19
N ASN A 67 10.59 8.46 0.84
CA ASN A 67 9.29 8.75 0.25
C ASN A 67 9.28 10.05 -0.59
N ARG A 68 10.46 10.53 -1.00
CA ARG A 68 10.68 11.56 -2.02
C ARG A 68 11.69 11.10 -3.08
N ASP A 69 12.14 9.86 -2.99
CA ASP A 69 13.25 9.34 -3.78
C ASP A 69 12.76 8.54 -5.00
N PHE A 70 11.49 8.17 -5.13
CA PHE A 70 11.01 7.45 -6.31
C PHE A 70 10.86 8.37 -7.53
N PRO A 71 10.98 7.85 -8.78
CA PRO A 71 10.60 8.57 -10.00
C PRO A 71 9.18 9.12 -9.90
N ASP A 72 8.96 10.34 -10.40
CA ASP A 72 7.69 11.05 -10.28
C ASP A 72 7.07 11.35 -11.64
N GLN A 73 5.75 11.23 -11.75
CA GLN A 73 5.03 11.41 -13.01
C GLN A 73 4.96 12.88 -13.49
N PHE A 74 5.15 13.84 -12.59
CA PHE A 74 5.10 15.27 -12.90
C PHE A 74 6.49 15.90 -12.99
N PHE A 75 7.46 15.38 -12.21
CA PHE A 75 8.79 15.98 -12.09
C PHE A 75 9.93 14.96 -12.33
N PRO A 76 10.72 15.12 -13.42
CA PRO A 76 11.72 14.13 -13.84
C PRO A 76 12.99 14.11 -12.97
N ASN A 77 13.05 14.90 -11.90
CA ASN A 77 14.24 15.02 -11.02
C ASN A 77 14.65 13.69 -10.38
N ASN A 78 13.76 12.69 -10.40
CA ASN A 78 13.97 11.39 -9.80
C ASN A 78 14.09 10.23 -10.80
N ASP A 79 14.17 10.50 -12.11
CA ASP A 79 14.15 9.44 -13.13
C ASP A 79 15.47 8.67 -13.27
N ASP A 80 16.59 9.24 -12.83
CA ASP A 80 17.87 8.53 -12.85
C ASP A 80 17.94 7.50 -11.71
N ILE A 81 17.65 6.24 -12.08
CA ILE A 81 17.70 5.07 -11.20
C ILE A 81 19.06 4.92 -10.50
N LYS A 82 20.17 5.34 -11.13
CA LYS A 82 21.52 5.21 -10.53
C LYS A 82 21.72 6.17 -9.36
N GLN A 83 20.95 7.26 -9.30
CA GLN A 83 21.01 8.25 -8.23
C GLN A 83 20.09 7.92 -7.06
N ARG A 84 19.29 6.86 -7.17
CA ARG A 84 18.34 6.45 -6.13
C ARG A 84 19.02 5.69 -5.00
N GLN A 85 18.50 5.88 -3.79
CA GLN A 85 18.96 5.20 -2.59
C GLN A 85 18.84 3.68 -2.73
N PRO A 86 19.73 2.89 -2.11
CA PRO A 86 19.71 1.44 -2.24
C PRO A 86 18.37 0.82 -1.82
N GLU A 87 17.71 1.38 -0.80
CA GLU A 87 16.39 0.96 -0.34
C GLU A 87 15.32 1.18 -1.40
N THR A 88 15.27 2.37 -2.00
CA THR A 88 14.36 2.71 -3.11
C THR A 88 14.54 1.76 -4.28
N ARG A 89 15.78 1.53 -4.73
CA ARG A 89 16.06 0.59 -5.83
C ARG A 89 15.66 -0.84 -5.48
N ALA A 90 15.82 -1.26 -4.23
CA ALA A 90 15.42 -2.59 -3.80
C ALA A 90 13.90 -2.77 -3.94
N ILE A 91 13.10 -1.79 -3.50
CA ILE A 91 11.64 -1.80 -3.70
C ILE A 91 11.28 -1.78 -5.18
N MET A 92 11.89 -0.89 -5.97
CA MET A 92 11.62 -0.79 -7.41
C MET A 92 11.91 -2.11 -8.14
N ASN A 93 12.97 -2.82 -7.75
CA ASN A 93 13.29 -4.14 -8.31
C ASN A 93 12.31 -5.20 -7.83
N TRP A 94 11.92 -5.17 -6.55
CA TRP A 94 10.98 -6.13 -5.98
C TRP A 94 9.60 -6.07 -6.64
N ILE A 95 9.06 -4.85 -6.84
CA ILE A 95 7.79 -4.62 -7.54
C ILE A 95 7.82 -5.07 -9.01
N LYS A 96 9.01 -5.11 -9.63
CA LYS A 96 9.17 -5.63 -11.00
C LYS A 96 9.30 -7.15 -11.05
N GLN A 97 9.85 -7.75 -9.99
CA GLN A 97 10.06 -9.20 -9.89
C GLN A 97 8.77 -9.92 -9.54
N GLU A 98 7.95 -9.30 -8.69
CA GLU A 98 6.70 -9.85 -8.20
C GLU A 98 5.51 -9.05 -8.74
N HIS A 99 4.46 -9.73 -9.21
CA HIS A 99 3.25 -9.09 -9.72
C HIS A 99 2.28 -8.75 -8.58
N PHE A 100 2.59 -7.71 -7.79
CA PHE A 100 1.75 -7.30 -6.67
C PHE A 100 0.42 -6.66 -7.12
N THR A 101 -0.69 -7.23 -6.66
CA THR A 101 -2.04 -6.65 -6.86
C THR A 101 -2.26 -5.40 -6.02
N ALA A 102 -1.88 -5.44 -4.74
CA ALA A 102 -2.09 -4.35 -3.78
C ALA A 102 -0.99 -4.30 -2.73
N SER A 103 -0.83 -3.12 -2.14
CA SER A 103 0.12 -2.86 -1.08
C SER A 103 -0.45 -1.84 -0.09
N ALA A 104 0.25 -1.69 1.03
CA ALA A 104 0.08 -0.56 1.92
C ALA A 104 1.38 -0.31 2.66
N SER A 105 1.81 0.94 2.68
CA SER A 105 2.94 1.45 3.45
C SER A 105 2.46 2.04 4.77
N LEU A 106 3.09 1.70 5.90
CA LEU A 106 2.67 2.12 7.22
C LEU A 106 3.59 3.23 7.74
N HIS A 107 2.95 4.33 8.12
CA HIS A 107 3.54 5.58 8.55
C HIS A 107 2.98 6.04 9.91
N GLY A 108 3.55 7.10 10.47
CA GLY A 108 3.06 7.74 11.68
C GLY A 108 3.26 9.26 11.66
N GLY A 109 2.51 9.93 12.53
CA GLY A 109 2.42 11.40 12.59
C GLY A 109 1.02 11.92 12.32
N ALA A 110 0.10 11.06 11.91
CA ALA A 110 -1.33 11.31 11.78
C ALA A 110 -2.13 10.00 11.95
N LEU A 111 -3.46 10.09 11.85
CA LEU A 111 -4.35 8.94 11.84
C LEU A 111 -5.34 9.02 10.66
N VAL A 112 -4.94 8.47 9.51
CA VAL A 112 -5.69 8.53 8.25
C VAL A 112 -5.20 7.49 7.23
N ALA A 113 -6.11 6.97 6.40
CA ALA A 113 -5.74 6.22 5.21
C ALA A 113 -5.63 7.16 3.99
N ASN A 114 -4.40 7.45 3.58
CA ASN A 114 -4.07 8.26 2.42
C ASN A 114 -4.06 7.43 1.13
N TYR A 115 -4.58 7.98 0.05
CA TYR A 115 -4.64 7.32 -1.25
C TYR A 115 -4.26 8.24 -2.43
N PRO A 116 -3.86 7.65 -3.59
CA PRO A 116 -3.43 8.40 -4.77
C PRO A 116 -4.47 9.39 -5.35
N TRP A 117 -4.02 10.39 -6.09
CA TRP A 117 -2.61 10.78 -6.24
C TRP A 117 -2.09 11.57 -5.04
N ASP A 118 -0.79 11.46 -4.80
CA ASP A 118 -0.10 12.22 -3.75
C ASP A 118 0.21 13.67 -4.15
N GLY A 119 0.14 13.99 -5.44
CA GLY A 119 0.37 15.34 -5.95
C GLY A 119 -0.32 15.59 -7.29
N SER A 120 -0.22 16.83 -7.75
CA SER A 120 -0.69 17.28 -9.07
C SER A 120 0.38 18.10 -9.77
N ARG A 121 0.27 18.24 -11.09
CA ARG A 121 1.23 19.03 -11.90
C ARG A 121 1.29 20.51 -11.49
N ASP A 122 0.18 21.07 -11.01
CA ASP A 122 0.08 22.49 -10.60
C ASP A 122 0.48 22.73 -9.13
N THR A 123 0.92 21.68 -8.43
CA THR A 123 1.39 21.70 -7.03
C THR A 123 0.42 22.28 -6.02
N ARG A 124 -0.85 22.45 -6.39
CA ARG A 124 -1.86 22.99 -5.50
C ARG A 124 -2.38 21.91 -4.58
N LYS A 125 -2.65 22.30 -3.33
CA LYS A 125 -3.34 21.46 -2.36
C LYS A 125 -4.83 21.37 -2.70
N GLN A 126 -5.16 20.44 -3.59
CA GLN A 126 -6.52 20.20 -4.08
C GLN A 126 -6.69 18.73 -4.42
N TYR A 127 -7.94 18.26 -4.46
CA TYR A 127 -8.25 16.89 -4.83
C TYR A 127 -7.76 16.56 -6.24
N TYR A 128 -6.99 15.48 -6.36
CA TYR A 128 -6.51 14.98 -7.65
C TYR A 128 -6.59 13.45 -7.69
N GLY A 129 -7.70 12.95 -8.22
CA GLY A 129 -7.98 11.51 -8.29
C GLY A 129 -7.24 10.82 -9.44
N CYS A 130 -6.85 9.58 -9.22
CA CYS A 130 -6.32 8.70 -10.26
C CYS A 130 -7.45 8.02 -11.06
N PRO A 131 -7.16 7.33 -12.18
CA PRO A 131 -8.19 6.61 -12.93
C PRO A 131 -8.98 5.61 -12.06
N ASP A 132 -8.32 5.03 -11.06
CA ASP A 132 -8.88 4.06 -10.11
C ASP A 132 -9.35 4.68 -8.77
N ASP A 133 -9.64 5.98 -8.76
CA ASP A 133 -10.00 6.74 -7.56
C ASP A 133 -11.07 6.04 -6.68
N LYS A 134 -12.13 5.53 -7.30
CA LYS A 134 -13.20 4.81 -6.57
C LYS A 134 -12.70 3.56 -5.86
N ALA A 135 -11.82 2.79 -6.51
CA ALA A 135 -11.25 1.56 -5.93
C ALA A 135 -10.33 1.91 -4.76
N PHE A 136 -9.49 2.93 -4.90
CA PHE A 136 -8.62 3.41 -3.82
C PHE A 136 -9.41 3.93 -2.62
N ARG A 137 -10.45 4.74 -2.85
CA ARG A 137 -11.35 5.20 -1.79
C ARG A 137 -12.04 4.05 -1.08
N TYR A 138 -12.47 3.03 -1.82
CA TYR A 138 -13.06 1.83 -1.25
C TYR A 138 -12.05 1.09 -0.36
N MET A 139 -10.83 0.84 -0.84
CA MET A 139 -9.77 0.20 -0.05
C MET A 139 -9.42 1.01 1.21
N ALA A 140 -9.25 2.32 1.09
CA ALA A 140 -8.96 3.21 2.22
C ALA A 140 -10.11 3.19 3.25
N SER A 141 -11.36 3.19 2.77
CA SER A 141 -12.54 3.11 3.64
C SER A 141 -12.60 1.78 4.39
N MET A 142 -12.27 0.66 3.74
CA MET A 142 -12.23 -0.65 4.38
C MET A 142 -11.26 -0.67 5.57
N TYR A 143 -10.08 -0.06 5.40
CA TYR A 143 -9.10 0.07 6.49
C TYR A 143 -9.61 0.98 7.61
N SER A 144 -10.04 2.20 7.25
CA SER A 144 -10.47 3.23 8.19
C SER A 144 -11.69 2.82 9.02
N GLN A 145 -12.71 2.23 8.38
CA GLN A 145 -13.94 1.78 9.05
C GLN A 145 -13.72 0.58 9.97
N SER A 146 -12.73 -0.26 9.67
CA SER A 146 -12.34 -1.39 10.52
C SER A 146 -11.40 -0.99 11.66
N HIS A 147 -10.87 0.24 11.62
CA HIS A 147 -9.99 0.76 12.66
C HIS A 147 -10.84 1.22 13.85
N TYR A 148 -10.26 1.18 15.05
CA TYR A 148 -10.96 1.55 16.29
C TYR A 148 -11.64 2.94 16.24
N ASN A 149 -10.96 3.94 15.68
CA ASN A 149 -11.43 5.33 15.66
C ASN A 149 -11.00 6.15 14.44
N MET A 150 -10.37 5.56 13.41
CA MET A 150 -9.87 6.34 12.26
C MET A 150 -11.04 6.96 11.48
N SER A 151 -12.11 6.19 11.27
CA SER A 151 -13.33 6.65 10.60
C SER A 151 -14.10 7.75 11.34
N LEU A 152 -13.81 7.95 12.63
CA LEU A 152 -14.41 8.97 13.48
C LEU A 152 -13.62 10.28 13.48
N SER A 153 -12.59 10.39 12.62
CA SER A 153 -11.76 11.58 12.52
C SER A 153 -12.59 12.82 12.20
N LYS A 154 -12.29 13.91 12.90
CA LYS A 154 -12.87 15.25 12.64
C LYS A 154 -12.08 16.04 11.60
N GLU A 155 -10.83 15.64 11.36
CA GLU A 155 -9.93 16.27 10.40
C GLU A 155 -10.10 15.65 9.01
N PHE A 156 -10.20 14.32 8.95
CA PHE A 156 -10.33 13.55 7.72
C PHE A 156 -11.70 12.89 7.69
N GLU A 157 -12.62 13.39 6.86
CA GLU A 157 -13.96 12.83 6.75
C GLU A 157 -13.91 11.33 6.40
N GLY A 158 -14.52 10.50 7.24
CA GLY A 158 -14.48 9.03 7.09
C GLY A 158 -13.10 8.41 7.33
N GLY A 159 -12.12 9.17 7.83
CA GLY A 159 -10.76 8.71 8.12
C GLY A 159 -9.92 8.37 6.90
N ILE A 160 -10.24 8.96 5.75
CA ILE A 160 -9.50 8.77 4.49
C ILE A 160 -9.16 10.12 3.87
N THR A 161 -8.10 10.19 3.07
CA THR A 161 -7.77 11.43 2.34
C THR A 161 -7.03 11.16 1.03
N ASN A 162 -7.26 12.01 0.03
CA ASN A 162 -6.42 12.04 -1.18
C ASN A 162 -5.12 12.78 -0.85
N GLY A 163 -3.96 12.26 -1.28
CA GLY A 163 -2.68 12.83 -0.89
C GLY A 163 -2.45 14.26 -1.39
N ALA A 164 -2.80 14.54 -2.65
CA ALA A 164 -2.73 15.89 -3.22
C ALA A 164 -3.63 16.89 -2.48
N LEU A 165 -4.79 16.45 -1.98
CA LEU A 165 -5.67 17.28 -1.15
C LEU A 165 -5.09 17.53 0.24
N TRP A 166 -4.39 16.57 0.83
CA TRP A 166 -3.86 16.69 2.19
C TRP A 166 -2.59 17.52 2.25
N TYR A 167 -1.53 17.08 1.58
CA TYR A 167 -0.32 17.84 1.35
C TYR A 167 0.42 17.25 0.14
N PRO A 168 0.53 18.00 -0.98
CA PRO A 168 1.19 17.48 -2.18
C PRO A 168 2.62 17.01 -1.92
N ILE A 169 2.94 15.80 -2.36
CA ILE A 169 4.31 15.25 -2.36
C ILE A 169 4.65 14.67 -3.73
N TYR A 170 5.96 14.54 -3.99
CA TYR A 170 6.49 14.04 -5.26
C TYR A 170 7.59 13.04 -5.01
N GLY A 171 7.66 12.03 -5.88
CA GLY A 171 8.57 10.90 -5.73
C GLY A 171 8.22 9.97 -4.58
N GLY A 172 6.93 9.84 -4.29
CA GLY A 172 6.40 8.90 -3.31
C GLY A 172 6.34 7.47 -3.85
N MET A 173 6.49 6.50 -2.95
CA MET A 173 6.41 5.06 -3.27
C MET A 173 5.00 4.66 -3.75
N GLN A 174 3.97 5.28 -3.15
CA GLN A 174 2.56 4.98 -3.39
C GLN A 174 2.15 5.16 -4.86
N ASP A 175 2.40 6.36 -5.41
CA ASP A 175 2.07 6.69 -6.78
C ASP A 175 2.92 5.89 -7.77
N TRP A 176 4.21 5.69 -7.45
CA TRP A 176 5.13 4.90 -8.29
C TRP A 176 4.66 3.45 -8.44
N ASN A 177 4.21 2.83 -7.35
CA ASN A 177 3.71 1.46 -7.34
C ASN A 177 2.49 1.27 -8.26
N TYR A 178 1.57 2.23 -8.25
CA TYR A 178 0.41 2.18 -9.14
C TYR A 178 0.79 2.36 -10.61
N ILE A 179 1.66 3.34 -10.92
CA ILE A 179 2.05 3.66 -12.30
C ILE A 179 2.91 2.56 -12.93
N HIS A 180 3.91 2.07 -12.19
CA HIS A 180 4.95 1.19 -12.74
C HIS A 180 4.76 -0.29 -12.38
N GLY A 181 4.08 -0.57 -11.28
CA GLY A 181 3.78 -1.94 -10.83
C GLY A 181 2.35 -2.39 -11.13
N GLY A 182 1.43 -1.46 -11.45
CA GLY A 182 -0.01 -1.76 -11.44
C GLY A 182 -0.53 -2.14 -10.06
N CYS A 183 0.24 -1.84 -9.00
CA CYS A 183 -0.01 -2.24 -7.63
C CYS A 183 -0.75 -1.13 -6.89
N PHE A 184 -1.89 -1.47 -6.28
CA PHE A 184 -2.71 -0.51 -5.57
C PHE A 184 -2.16 -0.31 -4.15
N GLU A 185 -1.29 0.69 -3.99
CA GLU A 185 -0.72 1.02 -2.68
C GLU A 185 -1.50 2.13 -1.96
N LEU A 186 -1.78 1.92 -0.67
CA LEU A 186 -2.23 2.96 0.25
C LEU A 186 -1.08 3.42 1.16
N THR A 187 -1.07 4.69 1.54
CA THR A 187 -0.24 5.18 2.65
C THR A 187 -1.10 5.24 3.90
N LEU A 188 -0.77 4.43 4.91
CA LEU A 188 -1.55 4.30 6.13
C LEU A 188 -0.84 4.99 7.29
N GLU A 189 -1.37 6.12 7.73
CA GLU A 189 -0.94 6.81 8.95
C GLU A 189 -1.68 6.18 10.12
N ILE A 190 -0.98 5.37 10.93
CA ILE A 190 -1.61 4.48 11.91
C ILE A 190 -1.42 4.91 13.36
N SER A 191 -0.76 6.05 13.59
CA SER A 191 -0.52 6.61 14.92
C SER A 191 -0.18 8.09 14.85
N ASP A 192 -0.89 8.93 15.63
CA ASP A 192 -0.61 10.36 15.73
C ASP A 192 0.81 10.64 16.30
N VAL A 193 1.27 9.79 17.22
CA VAL A 193 2.61 9.88 17.80
C VAL A 193 3.53 8.99 16.99
N LYS A 194 4.48 9.59 16.28
CA LYS A 194 5.46 8.84 15.45
C LYS A 194 6.18 7.73 16.22
N TRP A 195 6.68 8.07 17.42
CA TRP A 195 7.47 7.19 18.27
C TRP A 195 6.86 7.09 19.68
N PRO A 196 5.75 6.33 19.84
CA PRO A 196 5.08 6.21 21.13
C PRO A 196 5.89 5.34 22.09
N LYS A 197 5.48 5.27 23.36
CA LYS A 197 6.13 4.38 24.34
C LYS A 197 5.83 2.93 23.99
N ALA A 198 6.77 2.03 24.29
CA ALA A 198 6.60 0.59 24.04
C ALA A 198 5.33 0.00 24.68
N SER A 199 4.89 0.54 25.83
CA SER A 199 3.65 0.15 26.50
C SER A 199 2.37 0.39 25.69
N GLU A 200 2.41 1.28 24.70
CA GLU A 200 1.27 1.64 23.85
C GLU A 200 1.14 0.71 22.63
N LEU A 201 2.21 0.00 22.25
CA LEU A 201 2.26 -0.82 21.03
C LEU A 201 1.18 -1.89 20.99
N LEU A 202 0.88 -2.54 22.12
CA LEU A 202 -0.17 -3.55 22.19
C LEU A 202 -1.56 -2.97 21.93
N VAL A 203 -1.81 -1.73 22.37
CA VAL A 203 -3.08 -1.03 22.11
C VAL A 203 -3.17 -0.68 20.64
N ILE A 204 -2.11 -0.10 20.06
CA ILE A 204 -2.07 0.27 18.65
C ILE A 204 -2.26 -0.96 17.75
N TRP A 205 -1.61 -2.09 18.06
CA TRP A 205 -1.85 -3.36 17.38
C TRP A 205 -3.32 -3.76 17.42
N LYS A 206 -3.95 -3.75 18.60
CA LYS A 206 -5.38 -4.12 18.74
C LYS A 206 -6.30 -3.21 17.93
N GLN A 207 -5.99 -1.92 17.84
CA GLN A 207 -6.76 -0.94 17.06
C GLN A 207 -6.64 -1.14 15.55
N ASN A 208 -5.48 -1.59 15.07
CA ASN A 208 -5.19 -1.79 13.64
C ASN A 208 -5.42 -3.22 13.13
N LYS A 209 -5.46 -4.22 14.03
CA LYS A 209 -5.51 -5.65 13.66
C LYS A 209 -6.60 -5.96 12.65
N MET A 210 -7.85 -5.57 12.95
CA MET A 210 -8.96 -5.88 12.06
C MET A 210 -8.89 -5.11 10.75
N SER A 211 -8.37 -3.87 10.74
CA SER A 211 -8.13 -3.10 9.52
C SER A 211 -7.18 -3.80 8.56
N MET A 212 -6.03 -4.26 9.06
CA MET A 212 -5.06 -4.96 8.22
C MET A 212 -5.61 -6.30 7.70
N LEU A 213 -6.26 -7.08 8.55
CA LEU A 213 -6.84 -8.36 8.15
C LEU A 213 -7.96 -8.19 7.12
N ASN A 214 -8.86 -7.22 7.33
CA ASN A 214 -9.95 -6.93 6.40
C ASN A 214 -9.44 -6.38 5.08
N LEU A 215 -8.38 -5.55 5.09
CA LEU A 215 -7.76 -5.06 3.86
C LEU A 215 -7.20 -6.20 3.02
N VAL A 216 -6.46 -7.15 3.62
CA VAL A 216 -5.94 -8.32 2.89
C VAL A 216 -7.07 -9.23 2.42
N ALA A 217 -8.03 -9.54 3.30
CA ALA A 217 -9.15 -10.40 2.95
C ALA A 217 -10.04 -9.80 1.84
N SER A 218 -10.07 -8.47 1.69
CA SER A 218 -10.79 -7.79 0.61
C SER A 218 -10.26 -8.16 -0.77
N LEU A 219 -8.97 -8.52 -0.90
CA LEU A 219 -8.36 -8.96 -2.16
C LEU A 219 -8.91 -10.29 -2.66
N VAL A 220 -9.44 -11.11 -1.74
CA VAL A 220 -10.06 -12.40 -2.04
C VAL A 220 -11.56 -12.25 -2.22
N LYS A 221 -12.19 -11.35 -1.45
CA LYS A 221 -13.65 -11.22 -1.37
C LYS A 221 -14.26 -10.23 -2.36
N THR A 222 -13.45 -9.36 -2.95
CA THR A 222 -13.92 -8.26 -3.79
C THR A 222 -13.09 -8.18 -5.07
N GLY A 223 -13.53 -7.32 -6.00
CA GLY A 223 -12.88 -7.17 -7.29
C GLY A 223 -13.26 -8.27 -8.29
N VAL A 224 -12.50 -8.35 -9.37
CA VAL A 224 -12.62 -9.37 -10.42
C VAL A 224 -11.26 -10.02 -10.60
N HIS A 225 -11.22 -11.34 -10.52
CA HIS A 225 -10.01 -12.12 -10.78
C HIS A 225 -10.35 -13.30 -11.69
N GLY A 226 -9.37 -13.80 -12.43
CA GLY A 226 -9.60 -14.85 -13.40
C GLY A 226 -8.34 -15.24 -14.15
N ARG A 227 -8.52 -16.03 -15.22
CA ARG A 227 -7.44 -16.46 -16.12
C ARG A 227 -7.87 -16.29 -17.57
N ILE A 228 -6.91 -15.94 -18.43
CA ILE A 228 -7.10 -15.83 -19.87
C ILE A 228 -6.51 -17.07 -20.55
N PHE A 229 -7.33 -17.74 -21.35
CA PHE A 229 -6.95 -18.94 -22.09
C PHE A 229 -7.12 -18.74 -23.59
N ALA A 230 -6.21 -19.31 -24.38
CA ALA A 230 -6.37 -19.39 -25.82
C ALA A 230 -7.51 -20.34 -26.20
N ALA A 231 -8.40 -19.92 -27.09
CA ALA A 231 -9.59 -20.68 -27.46
C ALA A 231 -9.28 -22.00 -28.19
N ASP A 232 -8.16 -22.06 -28.90
CA ASP A 232 -7.75 -23.21 -29.72
C ASP A 232 -7.04 -24.31 -28.92
N THR A 233 -6.27 -23.92 -27.91
CA THR A 233 -5.31 -24.78 -27.20
C THR A 233 -5.65 -24.94 -25.72
N GLY A 234 -6.53 -24.09 -25.17
CA GLY A 234 -6.85 -24.06 -23.74
C GLY A 234 -5.66 -23.68 -22.85
N ARG A 235 -4.53 -23.24 -23.42
CA ARG A 235 -3.34 -22.85 -22.66
C ARG A 235 -3.50 -21.42 -22.12
N PRO A 236 -2.95 -21.12 -20.93
CA PRO A 236 -2.90 -19.75 -20.44
C PRO A 236 -2.14 -18.84 -21.40
N ILE A 237 -2.61 -17.60 -21.56
CA ILE A 237 -1.96 -16.60 -22.40
C ILE A 237 -1.85 -15.25 -21.68
N PRO A 238 -0.79 -14.47 -21.98
CA PRO A 238 -0.74 -13.07 -21.57
C PRO A 238 -1.89 -12.30 -22.23
N GLY A 239 -2.37 -11.28 -21.55
CA GLY A 239 -3.43 -10.42 -22.05
C GLY A 239 -3.57 -9.18 -21.20
N SER A 240 -4.42 -8.27 -21.64
CA SER A 240 -4.72 -7.08 -20.86
C SER A 240 -6.20 -6.86 -20.71
N LEU A 241 -6.60 -6.40 -19.54
CA LEU A 241 -7.99 -6.13 -19.21
C LEU A 241 -8.17 -4.64 -18.96
N MET A 242 -9.28 -4.12 -19.45
CA MET A 242 -9.75 -2.78 -19.17
C MET A 242 -11.20 -2.88 -18.71
N VAL A 243 -11.53 -2.10 -17.68
CA VAL A 243 -12.90 -1.99 -17.21
C VAL A 243 -13.51 -0.75 -17.85
N LYS A 244 -14.70 -0.90 -18.46
CA LYS A 244 -15.38 0.22 -19.11
C LYS A 244 -15.58 1.38 -18.11
N GLY A 245 -15.11 2.57 -18.47
CA GLY A 245 -15.20 3.77 -17.62
C GLY A 245 -14.04 3.94 -16.64
N ILE A 246 -13.05 3.06 -16.64
CA ILE A 246 -11.80 3.21 -15.90
C ILE A 246 -10.64 3.24 -16.89
N ASP A 247 -9.97 4.39 -17.00
CA ASP A 247 -8.83 4.59 -17.90
C ASP A 247 -7.52 4.09 -17.28
N SER A 248 -7.52 2.81 -16.92
CA SER A 248 -6.35 2.10 -16.38
C SER A 248 -6.42 0.64 -16.80
N LYS A 249 -5.30 0.14 -17.29
CA LYS A 249 -5.15 -1.21 -17.83
C LYS A 249 -4.43 -2.08 -16.82
N ILE A 250 -4.90 -3.32 -16.66
CA ILE A 250 -4.16 -4.38 -15.97
C ILE A 250 -3.67 -5.43 -16.96
N ASN A 251 -2.57 -6.09 -16.63
CA ASN A 251 -2.03 -7.18 -17.43
C ASN A 251 -2.20 -8.49 -16.67
N ALA A 252 -2.64 -9.52 -17.38
CA ALA A 252 -2.58 -10.88 -16.90
C ALA A 252 -1.13 -11.39 -16.93
N SER A 253 -0.77 -12.29 -16.02
CA SER A 253 0.57 -12.87 -15.97
C SER A 253 0.88 -13.64 -17.26
N GLY A 254 2.15 -13.61 -17.69
CA GLY A 254 2.57 -14.36 -18.88
C GLY A 254 2.55 -15.87 -18.68
N THR A 255 2.84 -16.34 -17.46
CA THR A 255 3.00 -17.76 -17.15
C THR A 255 1.67 -18.47 -16.93
N PHE A 256 0.74 -17.85 -16.20
CA PHE A 256 -0.52 -18.49 -15.81
C PHE A 256 -1.76 -17.79 -16.37
N GLY A 257 -1.59 -16.70 -17.12
CA GLY A 257 -2.69 -15.92 -17.68
C GLY A 257 -3.63 -15.35 -16.63
N ASP A 258 -3.24 -15.36 -15.35
CA ASP A 258 -4.05 -14.92 -14.23
C ASP A 258 -3.98 -13.41 -14.03
N TYR A 259 -5.09 -12.84 -13.59
CA TYR A 259 -5.20 -11.42 -13.34
C TYR A 259 -6.06 -11.16 -12.10
N HIS A 260 -5.78 -10.03 -11.45
CA HIS A 260 -6.57 -9.52 -10.34
C HIS A 260 -6.85 -8.03 -10.58
N ARG A 261 -8.11 -7.64 -10.53
CA ARG A 261 -8.57 -6.27 -10.67
C ARG A 261 -9.37 -5.86 -9.44
N ILE A 262 -8.84 -4.93 -8.67
CA ILE A 262 -9.60 -4.32 -7.60
C ILE A 262 -10.58 -3.32 -8.23
N ILE A 263 -11.86 -3.46 -7.90
CA ILE A 263 -12.92 -2.52 -8.25
C ILE A 263 -13.79 -2.28 -7.03
N ALA A 264 -14.29 -1.06 -6.87
CA ALA A 264 -15.33 -0.77 -5.91
C ALA A 264 -16.65 -1.45 -6.34
N PRO A 265 -17.56 -1.79 -5.41
CA PRO A 265 -18.88 -2.31 -5.76
C PRO A 265 -19.66 -1.35 -6.68
N GLY A 266 -20.24 -1.87 -7.76
CA GLY A 266 -21.09 -1.13 -8.70
C GLY A 266 -20.84 -1.44 -10.17
#